data_AF-A0A6B3EE04-F1
#
_entry.id   AF-A0A6B3EE04-F1
#
_cell.length_a   1.000
_cell.length_b   1.000
_cell.length_c   1.000
_cell.angle_alpha   90.00
_cell.angle_beta   90.00
_cell.angle_gamma   90.00
#
_symmetry.space_group_name_H-M   'P 1'
#
loop_
_entity.id
_entity.type
_entity.pdbx_description
1 polymer ?
#
loop_
_entity_poly.entity_id
_entity_poly.type
_entity_poly.pdbx_seq_one_letter_code
_entity_poly.pdbx_strand_id
1 'polypeptide(L)'
;PIHLGNLREVMTPHLVADEIRRRGYEVRHLISWDDYDRYRKVPNGVDGVDESWAAHIGKPLTSVPAPKGSAYPNWAEHFKAAMVGALTDLGVVFDGISQTAQYTAGVYREQILHAMRERGRIDAILDQYRTK
;
A
#
# COMPACT_ATOMS: atom_id res chain seq x y z
N PRO A 1 3.61 7.26 9.62
CA PRO A 1 2.86 8.52 9.41
C PRO A 1 2.75 8.83 7.91
N ILE A 2 1.53 9.13 7.46
CA ILE A 2 1.29 9.69 6.13
C ILE A 2 1.73 11.15 6.14
N HIS A 3 2.50 11.56 5.13
CA HIS A 3 2.97 12.93 4.98
C HIS A 3 2.52 13.53 3.65
N LEU A 4 2.72 14.84 3.47
CA LEU A 4 2.33 15.56 2.24
C LEU A 4 2.90 14.95 0.95
N GLY A 5 4.09 14.33 1.01
CA GLY A 5 4.61 13.52 -0.10
C GLY A 5 3.67 12.42 -0.59
N ASN A 6 3.08 11.62 0.33
CA ASN A 6 2.12 10.56 -0.04
C ASN A 6 0.84 11.16 -0.64
N LEU A 7 0.42 12.34 -0.17
CA LEU A 7 -0.73 13.03 -0.75
C LEU A 7 -0.46 13.45 -2.19
N ARG A 8 0.73 13.99 -2.49
CA ARG A 8 1.11 14.35 -3.86
C ARG A 8 1.05 13.15 -4.82
N GLU A 9 1.48 11.97 -4.36
CA GLU A 9 1.45 10.73 -5.14
C GLU A 9 0.04 10.28 -5.49
N VAL A 10 -0.95 10.52 -4.62
CA VAL A 10 -2.37 10.21 -4.90
C VAL A 10 -3.04 11.32 -5.73
N MET A 11 -2.73 12.58 -5.46
CA MET A 11 -3.36 13.70 -6.16
C MET A 11 -2.95 13.78 -7.64
N THR A 12 -1.72 13.41 -7.98
CA THR A 12 -1.24 13.53 -9.37
C THR A 12 -2.04 12.62 -10.32
N PRO A 13 -2.18 11.30 -10.07
CA PRO A 13 -3.06 10.43 -10.87
C PRO A 13 -4.53 10.84 -10.77
N HIS A 14 -5.00 11.36 -9.63
CA HIS A 14 -6.37 11.83 -9.49
C HIS A 14 -6.70 12.96 -10.46
N LEU A 15 -5.84 13.99 -10.56
CA LEU A 15 -6.05 15.12 -11.47
C LEU A 15 -6.04 14.68 -12.94
N VAL A 16 -5.19 13.74 -13.30
CA VAL A 16 -5.18 13.15 -14.65
C VAL A 16 -6.48 12.37 -14.90
N ALA A 17 -6.92 11.57 -13.94
CA ALA A 17 -8.17 10.82 -14.02
C ALA A 17 -9.38 11.76 -14.15
N ASP A 18 -9.41 12.87 -13.41
CA ASP A 18 -10.47 13.87 -13.49
C ASP A 18 -10.53 14.51 -14.89
N GLU A 19 -9.39 14.90 -15.45
CA GLU A 19 -9.34 15.46 -16.81
C GLU A 19 -9.80 14.44 -17.87
N ILE A 20 -9.43 13.16 -17.74
CA ILE A 20 -9.91 12.11 -18.65
C ILE A 20 -11.44 11.96 -18.55
N ARG A 21 -12.01 12.01 -17.34
CA ARG A 21 -13.47 11.97 -17.15
C ARG A 21 -14.16 13.20 -17.73
N ARG A 22 -13.60 14.40 -17.56
CA ARG A 22 -14.13 15.65 -18.15
C ARG A 22 -14.20 15.60 -19.67
N ARG A 23 -13.35 14.80 -20.31
CA ARG A 23 -13.37 14.54 -21.75
C ARG A 23 -14.37 13.47 -22.19
N GLY A 24 -15.12 12.89 -21.27
CA GLY A 24 -16.18 11.91 -21.56
C GLY A 24 -15.71 10.46 -21.63
N TYR A 25 -14.48 10.16 -21.19
CA TYR A 25 -13.97 8.79 -21.14
C TYR A 25 -14.23 8.15 -19.79
N GLU A 26 -14.50 6.84 -19.80
CA GLU A 26 -14.50 6.04 -18.59
C GLU A 26 -13.07 5.94 -18.03
N VAL A 27 -12.91 6.22 -16.73
CA VAL A 27 -11.62 6.08 -16.05
C VAL A 27 -11.77 5.51 -14.66
N ARG A 28 -10.92 4.52 -14.38
CA ARG A 28 -10.76 3.92 -13.05
C ARG A 28 -9.49 4.47 -12.40
N HIS A 29 -9.66 5.29 -11.38
CA HIS A 29 -8.55 5.77 -10.56
C HIS A 29 -8.26 4.74 -9.46
N LEU A 30 -7.32 3.83 -9.72
CA LEU A 30 -6.96 2.74 -8.81
C LEU A 30 -5.89 3.19 -7.81
N ILE A 31 -6.10 2.90 -6.52
CA ILE A 31 -5.06 2.98 -5.49
C ILE A 31 -4.77 1.56 -4.96
N SER A 32 -3.53 1.13 -5.11
CA SER A 32 -3.03 -0.10 -4.50
C SER A 32 -2.52 0.18 -3.10
N TRP A 33 -3.15 -0.42 -2.09
CA TRP A 33 -2.65 -0.40 -0.73
C TRP A 33 -1.72 -1.59 -0.51
N ASP A 34 -0.41 -1.34 -0.44
CA ASP A 34 0.61 -2.35 -0.15
C ASP A 34 0.58 -2.79 1.33
N ASP A 35 -0.59 -3.16 1.82
CA ASP A 35 -0.84 -3.57 3.19
C ASP A 35 -0.37 -5.01 3.49
N TYR A 36 0.13 -5.70 2.47
CA TYR A 36 0.79 -7.00 2.58
C TYR A 36 2.32 -6.90 2.74
N ASP A 37 2.88 -5.68 2.68
CA ASP A 37 4.30 -5.47 2.90
C ASP A 37 4.70 -5.91 4.32
N ARG A 38 5.95 -6.37 4.45
CA ARG A 38 6.47 -6.78 5.77
C ARG A 38 6.64 -5.57 6.67
N TYR A 39 6.25 -5.71 7.94
CA TYR A 39 6.57 -4.77 9.00
C TYR A 39 8.07 -4.79 9.27
N ARG A 40 8.80 -3.77 8.78
CA ARG A 40 10.28 -3.80 8.72
C ARG A 40 10.95 -3.46 10.05
N LYS A 41 10.32 -2.61 10.86
CA LYS A 41 10.83 -2.11 12.14
C LYS A 41 9.68 -1.54 12.96
N VAL A 42 9.87 -1.41 14.26
CA VAL A 42 8.99 -0.62 15.13
C VAL A 42 9.28 0.86 14.88
N PRO A 43 8.31 1.68 14.43
CA PRO A 43 8.52 3.11 14.24
C PRO A 43 8.59 3.85 15.57
N ASN A 44 9.48 4.84 15.65
CA ASN A 44 9.56 5.74 16.80
C ASN A 44 8.41 6.75 16.76
N GLY A 45 7.90 7.13 17.94
CA GLY A 45 6.93 8.23 18.08
C GLY A 45 5.52 7.89 17.60
N VAL A 46 5.11 6.62 17.67
CA VAL A 46 3.71 6.22 17.48
C VAL A 46 3.10 5.96 18.85
N ASP A 47 2.15 6.81 19.26
CA ASP A 47 1.46 6.66 20.54
C ASP A 47 0.74 5.31 20.60
N GLY A 48 0.84 4.65 21.76
CA GLY A 48 0.25 3.31 21.95
C GLY A 48 1.07 2.16 21.35
N VAL A 49 2.27 2.42 20.83
CA VAL A 49 3.23 1.38 20.38
C VAL A 49 4.40 1.33 21.35
N ASP A 50 4.77 0.12 21.78
CA ASP A 50 5.91 -0.14 22.66
C ASP A 50 6.82 -1.24 22.10
N GLU A 51 7.86 -1.61 22.85
CA GLU A 51 8.86 -2.61 22.42
C GLU A 51 8.25 -3.98 22.08
N SER A 52 7.07 -4.32 22.62
CA SER A 52 6.42 -5.60 22.31
C SER A 52 6.01 -5.72 20.83
N TRP A 53 5.88 -4.61 20.10
CA TRP A 53 5.63 -4.62 18.65
C TRP A 53 6.80 -5.20 17.85
N ALA A 54 7.99 -5.30 18.43
CA ALA A 54 9.14 -5.94 17.79
C ALA A 54 8.86 -7.42 17.45
N ALA A 55 7.99 -8.09 18.22
CA ALA A 55 7.57 -9.48 17.98
C ALA A 55 6.73 -9.66 16.68
N HIS A 56 6.34 -8.55 16.04
CA HIS A 56 5.58 -8.55 14.80
C HIS A 56 6.42 -8.21 13.56
N ILE A 57 7.72 -7.93 13.72
CA ILE A 57 8.63 -7.67 12.60
C ILE A 57 8.62 -8.87 11.63
N GLY A 58 8.54 -8.57 10.34
CA GLY A 58 8.46 -9.56 9.25
C GLY A 58 7.04 -9.98 8.88
N LYS A 59 6.04 -9.78 9.75
CA LYS A 59 4.62 -10.06 9.43
C LYS A 59 4.07 -9.03 8.45
N PRO A 60 3.05 -9.37 7.62
CA PRO A 60 2.30 -8.40 6.83
C PRO A 60 1.71 -7.30 7.72
N LEU A 61 1.60 -6.06 7.23
CA LEU A 61 1.02 -4.94 8.00
C LEU A 61 -0.41 -5.23 8.49
N THR A 62 -1.21 -5.97 7.72
CA THR A 62 -2.54 -6.45 8.11
C THR A 62 -2.55 -7.47 9.24
N SER A 63 -1.41 -8.08 9.56
CA SER A 63 -1.22 -9.05 10.65
C SER A 63 -0.53 -8.47 11.89
N VAL A 64 -0.20 -7.17 11.87
CA VAL A 64 0.36 -6.45 13.02
C VAL A 64 -0.80 -5.77 13.77
N PRO A 65 -0.88 -5.88 15.12
CA PRO A 65 -1.91 -5.20 15.88
C PRO A 65 -1.79 -3.68 15.72
N ALA A 66 -2.93 -3.00 15.68
CA ALA A 66 -2.96 -1.54 15.69
C ALA A 66 -2.39 -0.99 17.00
N PRO A 67 -1.92 0.26 17.03
CA PRO A 67 -1.50 0.91 18.28
C PRO A 67 -2.58 0.83 19.37
N LYS A 68 -2.17 0.71 20.64
CA LYS A 68 -3.10 0.71 21.78
C LYS A 68 -4.00 1.95 21.74
N GLY A 69 -5.31 1.75 21.86
CA GLY A 69 -6.32 2.82 21.77
C GLY A 69 -6.82 3.11 20.35
N SER A 70 -6.27 2.44 19.32
CA SER A 70 -6.82 2.49 17.97
C SER A 70 -8.22 1.89 17.91
N ALA A 71 -9.12 2.53 17.14
CA ALA A 71 -10.43 1.99 16.78
C ALA A 71 -10.36 0.90 15.69
N TYR A 72 -9.20 0.72 15.06
CA TYR A 72 -8.97 -0.23 13.97
C TYR A 72 -8.28 -1.51 14.46
N PRO A 73 -8.55 -2.66 13.82
CA PRO A 73 -8.06 -3.96 14.28
C PRO A 73 -6.57 -4.20 14.03
N ASN A 74 -5.98 -3.59 12.99
CA ASN A 74 -4.59 -3.83 12.60
C ASN A 74 -3.87 -2.55 12.18
N TRP A 75 -2.55 -2.65 12.09
CA TRP A 75 -1.64 -1.56 11.75
C TRP A 75 -1.97 -0.93 10.41
N ALA A 76 -2.21 -1.74 9.38
CA ALA A 76 -2.55 -1.24 8.06
C ALA A 76 -3.83 -0.41 8.07
N GLU A 77 -4.91 -0.92 8.68
CA GLU A 77 -6.18 -0.22 8.75
C GLU A 77 -6.11 1.07 9.56
N HIS A 78 -5.38 1.08 10.68
CA HIS A 78 -5.18 2.28 11.50
C HIS A 78 -4.61 3.45 10.68
N PHE A 79 -3.51 3.22 9.97
CA PHE A 79 -2.89 4.28 9.17
C PHE A 79 -3.63 4.55 7.87
N LYS A 80 -4.16 3.51 7.21
CA LYS A 80 -4.94 3.68 5.97
C LYS A 80 -6.16 4.55 6.19
N ALA A 81 -6.88 4.37 7.31
CA ALA A 81 -8.11 5.11 7.57
C ALA A 81 -7.90 6.63 7.63
N ALA A 82 -6.80 7.09 8.22
CA ALA A 82 -6.45 8.52 8.22
C ALA A 82 -6.25 9.08 6.81
N MET A 83 -5.59 8.33 5.91
CA MET A 83 -5.46 8.72 4.50
C MET A 83 -6.81 8.76 3.81
N VAL A 84 -7.61 7.71 3.97
CA VAL A 84 -8.93 7.59 3.31
C VAL A 84 -9.86 8.73 3.74
N GLY A 85 -9.86 9.08 5.04
CA GLY A 85 -10.60 10.23 5.54
C GLY A 85 -10.16 11.53 4.88
N ALA A 86 -8.85 11.82 4.87
CA ALA A 86 -8.32 13.03 4.25
C ALA A 86 -8.62 13.10 2.73
N LEU A 87 -8.52 11.98 2.02
CA LEU A 87 -8.87 11.91 0.60
C LEU A 87 -10.37 12.14 0.37
N THR A 88 -11.22 11.65 1.28
CA THR A 88 -12.66 11.87 1.23
C THR A 88 -12.99 13.35 1.43
N ASP A 89 -12.37 14.01 2.41
CA ASP A 89 -12.56 15.44 2.67
C ASP A 89 -12.10 16.31 1.48
N LEU A 90 -11.10 15.85 0.73
CA LEU A 90 -10.61 16.49 -0.48
C LEU A 90 -11.44 16.18 -1.74
N GLY A 91 -12.47 15.34 -1.63
CA GLY A 91 -13.31 14.94 -2.77
C GLY A 91 -12.63 13.98 -3.75
N VAL A 92 -11.56 13.30 -3.33
CA VAL A 92 -10.81 12.37 -4.17
C VAL A 92 -11.58 11.06 -4.31
N VAL A 93 -12.17 10.84 -5.49
CA VAL A 93 -12.78 9.54 -5.84
C VAL A 93 -11.72 8.59 -6.37
N PHE A 94 -11.64 7.41 -5.76
CA PHE A 94 -10.72 6.34 -6.13
C PHE A 94 -11.32 4.95 -5.85
N ASP A 95 -10.74 3.93 -6.49
CA ASP A 95 -10.98 2.52 -6.22
C ASP A 95 -9.76 1.94 -5.49
N GLY A 96 -9.93 1.64 -4.20
CA GLY A 96 -8.86 1.15 -3.35
C GLY A 96 -8.83 -0.38 -3.28
N ILE A 97 -7.70 -0.99 -3.64
CA ILE A 97 -7.49 -2.44 -3.51
C ILE A 97 -6.49 -2.75 -2.39
N SER A 98 -6.81 -3.73 -1.55
CA SER A 98 -5.89 -4.27 -0.53
C SER A 98 -5.01 -5.35 -1.15
N GLN A 99 -3.69 -5.18 -1.11
CA GLN A 99 -2.78 -6.22 -1.59
C GLN A 99 -2.93 -7.51 -0.77
N THR A 100 -3.15 -7.42 0.54
CA THR A 100 -3.40 -8.60 1.38
C THR A 100 -4.58 -9.41 0.84
N ALA A 101 -5.70 -8.74 0.52
CA ALA A 101 -6.87 -9.40 -0.04
C ALA A 101 -6.58 -10.03 -1.42
N GLN A 102 -5.91 -9.29 -2.31
CA GLN A 102 -5.61 -9.77 -3.67
C GLN A 102 -4.65 -10.99 -3.65
N TYR A 103 -3.59 -10.94 -2.83
CA TYR A 103 -2.63 -12.04 -2.69
C TYR A 103 -3.28 -13.28 -2.07
N THR A 104 -4.04 -13.12 -0.98
CA THR A 104 -4.68 -14.26 -0.29
C THR A 104 -5.81 -14.89 -1.09
N ALA A 105 -6.52 -14.10 -1.91
CA ALA A 105 -7.50 -14.61 -2.87
C ALA A 105 -6.86 -15.33 -4.09
N GLY A 106 -5.54 -15.22 -4.26
CA GLY A 106 -4.82 -15.84 -5.37
C GLY A 106 -4.99 -15.11 -6.70
N VAL A 107 -5.41 -13.84 -6.70
CA VAL A 107 -5.63 -13.04 -7.92
C VAL A 107 -4.36 -12.95 -8.76
N TYR A 108 -3.19 -12.93 -8.11
CA TYR A 108 -1.89 -12.82 -8.77
C TYR A 108 -1.19 -14.17 -9.04
N ARG A 109 -1.86 -15.31 -8.84
CA ARG A 109 -1.22 -16.64 -8.91
C ARG A 109 -0.49 -16.86 -10.23
N GLU A 110 -1.15 -16.59 -11.36
CA GLU A 110 -0.55 -16.81 -12.68
C GLU A 110 0.66 -15.91 -12.93
N GLN A 111 0.58 -14.64 -12.51
CA GLN A 111 1.67 -13.67 -12.64
C GLN A 111 2.86 -14.05 -11.74
N ILE A 112 2.60 -14.55 -10.52
CA ILE A 112 3.64 -15.06 -9.62
C ILE A 112 4.34 -16.26 -10.27
N LEU A 113 3.58 -17.24 -10.79
CA LEU A 113 4.16 -18.40 -11.48
C LEU A 113 4.96 -18.00 -12.73
N HIS A 114 4.48 -17.01 -13.48
CA HIS A 114 5.21 -16.46 -14.61
C HIS A 114 6.53 -15.81 -14.18
N ALA A 115 6.52 -14.95 -13.16
CA ALA A 115 7.72 -14.33 -12.62
C ALA A 115 8.74 -15.38 -12.14
N MET A 116 8.30 -16.47 -11.51
CA MET A 116 9.19 -17.55 -11.06
C MET A 116 9.82 -18.35 -12.21
N ARG A 117 9.09 -18.53 -13.32
CA ARG A 117 9.64 -19.12 -14.56
C ARG A 117 10.68 -18.20 -15.20
N GLU A 118 10.41 -16.89 -15.22
CA GLU A 118 11.27 -15.88 -15.84
C GLU A 118 12.36 -15.32 -14.90
N ARG A 119 12.58 -15.92 -13.72
CA ARG A 119 13.48 -15.37 -12.69
C ARG A 119 14.89 -15.03 -13.21
N GLY A 120 15.47 -15.87 -14.06
CA GLY A 120 16.82 -15.62 -14.61
C GLY A 120 16.85 -14.41 -15.55
N ARG A 121 15.76 -14.16 -16.28
CA ARG A 121 15.60 -12.97 -17.11
C ARG A 121 15.39 -11.73 -16.26
N ILE A 122 14.59 -11.83 -15.19
CA ILE A 122 14.40 -10.75 -14.23
C ILE A 122 15.74 -10.38 -13.59
N ASP A 123 16.51 -11.36 -13.14
CA ASP A 123 17.85 -11.15 -12.58
C ASP A 123 18.78 -10.43 -13.58
N ALA A 124 18.83 -10.91 -14.84
CA ALA A 124 19.65 -10.29 -15.88
C ALA A 124 19.25 -8.84 -16.21
N ILE A 125 17.96 -8.47 -16.06
CA ILE A 125 17.49 -7.10 -16.21
C ILE A 125 17.92 -6.26 -15.01
N LEU A 126 17.71 -6.77 -13.78
CA LEU A 126 18.05 -6.05 -12.55
C LEU A 126 19.57 -5.84 -12.42
N ASP A 127 20.38 -6.81 -12.85
CA ASP A 127 21.84 -6.74 -12.79
C ASP A 127 22.42 -5.60 -13.63
N GLN A 128 21.74 -5.14 -14.67
CA GLN A 128 22.17 -3.97 -15.47
C GLN A 128 22.19 -2.67 -14.65
N TYR A 129 21.40 -2.62 -13.58
CA TYR A 129 21.24 -1.44 -12.73
C TYR A 129 21.81 -1.63 -11.32
N ARG A 130 22.32 -2.83 -10.98
CA ARG A 130 23.00 -3.05 -9.71
C ARG A 130 24.36 -2.34 -9.73
N THR A 131 24.45 -1.22 -9.03
CA THR A 131 25.74 -0.65 -8.66
C THR A 131 26.41 -1.53 -7.60
N LYS A 132 27.72 -1.75 -7.74
CA LYS A 132 28.54 -2.45 -6.75
C LYS A 132 28.57 -1.71 -5.42
#